data_AF-A0A353W0A0-F1
#
_entry.id   AF-A0A353W0A0-F1
#
_cell.length_a   1.000
_cell.length_b   1.000
_cell.length_c   1.000
_cell.angle_alpha   90.00
_cell.angle_beta   90.00
_cell.angle_gamma   90.00
#
_symmetry.space_group_name_H-M   'P 1'
#
loop_
_entity.id
_entity.type
_entity.pdbx_description
1 polymer ?
#
loop_
_entity_poly.entity_id
_entity_poly.type
_entity_poly.pdbx_seq_one_letter_code
_entity_poly.pdbx_strand_id
1 'polypeptide(L)'
;MKKRRIYILMMALIVMVVLVAFMLNNSASEEEKRVRSFYPEANKIVLVKDIVDDSFITINMPAVRRAYEVDGVLKAYVVSCMGYIGPVELIVAIDDSNGELIGIEILDHVETPSYADHIEDDWFLERFKNVLIDQYLNLVVLDKENPEDIIQVTGATISSQAVVNAVNAAIGAYQYQQNGVKMGRVSDVVPREMWQQDINSFAINWEEGSIRINTDSIKEYEQLEADVTLINTTGTENSMRVKGPTLHHVLEKEGLDLAEYEGIGITGRDGYYTMVDREKLIKNDVILVWEVNGKPIRDEDKPMRIAMPNELGPYWVKMVSNIDLYETISPKNIDKVHMFDALTRDIEPYYYEYYGSKDKSIEIGKILMKFDEIDDKGFFTMGASDGLIKNETISMVRQRYFIKVEGDNAPMNIAPTFKLGMNVKFMTYFSTTKDAVVFPEQMQKVVRTQEIDGKTGLFVEDIMLTVGMSWNEDAIFNVVSADGIQRYQLKTSDLKHYYLIYENDIVDLYRDQSIVLQDVLRIEKP
;
A
#
# COMPACT_ATOMS: atom_id res chain seq x y z
N MET A 1 8.10 38.67 50.11
CA MET A 1 6.93 38.96 49.25
C MET A 1 7.20 38.81 47.74
N LYS A 2 8.33 39.28 47.18
CA LYS A 2 8.63 39.17 45.73
C LYS A 2 8.64 37.74 45.18
N LYS A 3 9.31 36.78 45.85
CA LYS A 3 9.38 35.38 45.39
C LYS A 3 7.99 34.71 45.28
N ARG A 4 7.09 34.96 46.22
CA ARG A 4 5.72 34.41 46.22
C ARG A 4 4.88 34.93 45.03
N ARG A 5 5.05 36.19 44.62
CA ARG A 5 4.40 36.73 43.42
C ARG A 5 4.92 36.11 42.13
N ILE A 6 6.23 35.82 42.06
CA ILE A 6 6.84 35.15 40.90
C ILE A 6 6.30 33.72 40.75
N TYR A 7 6.19 32.96 41.84
CA TYR A 7 5.61 31.61 41.80
C TYR A 7 4.13 31.61 41.38
N ILE A 8 3.33 32.58 41.85
CA ILE A 8 1.93 32.71 41.44
C ILE A 8 1.81 33.05 39.94
N LEU A 9 2.66 33.94 39.42
CA LEU A 9 2.67 34.29 38.00
C LEU A 9 3.11 33.11 37.13
N MET A 10 4.12 32.36 37.57
CA MET A 10 4.59 31.16 36.86
C MET A 10 3.53 30.06 36.85
N MET A 11 2.82 29.86 37.96
CA MET A 11 1.72 28.88 38.04
C MET A 11 0.54 29.29 37.16
N ALA A 12 0.18 30.59 37.12
CA ALA A 12 -0.84 31.10 36.22
C ALA A 12 -0.45 30.94 34.73
N LEU A 13 0.83 31.16 34.40
CA LEU A 13 1.35 30.92 33.05
C LEU A 13 1.27 29.44 32.67
N ILE A 14 1.66 28.53 33.56
CA ILE A 14 1.56 27.08 33.31
C ILE A 14 0.10 26.67 33.12
N VAL A 15 -0.81 27.15 33.97
CA VAL A 15 -2.26 26.87 33.81
C VAL A 15 -2.78 27.43 32.48
N MET A 16 -2.36 28.62 32.08
CA MET A 16 -2.71 29.20 30.78
C MET A 16 -2.18 28.38 29.61
N VAL A 17 -0.92 27.92 29.68
CA VAL A 17 -0.31 27.06 28.64
C VAL A 17 -1.03 25.71 28.56
N VAL A 18 -1.36 25.10 29.71
CA VAL A 18 -2.11 23.84 29.75
C VAL A 18 -3.53 24.03 29.19
N LEU A 19 -4.21 25.13 29.51
CA LEU A 19 -5.53 25.44 28.95
C LEU A 19 -5.49 25.67 27.45
N VAL A 20 -4.47 26.39 26.95
CA VAL A 20 -4.27 26.61 25.50
C VAL A 20 -3.93 25.29 24.80
N ALA A 21 -3.04 24.47 25.37
CA ALA A 21 -2.73 23.14 24.82
C ALA A 21 -3.96 22.21 24.82
N PHE A 22 -4.79 22.28 25.86
CA PHE A 22 -6.04 21.51 25.94
C PHE A 22 -7.07 21.99 24.91
N MET A 23 -7.17 23.30 24.66
CA MET A 23 -8.03 23.83 23.59
C MET A 23 -7.52 23.45 22.19
N LEU A 24 -6.21 23.48 21.96
CA LEU A 24 -5.61 23.10 20.68
C LEU A 24 -5.69 21.59 20.40
N ASN A 25 -5.79 20.76 21.45
CA ASN A 25 -5.84 19.29 21.34
C ASN A 25 -7.23 18.71 21.64
N ASN A 26 -8.30 19.53 21.60
CA ASN A 26 -9.65 19.07 21.90
C ASN A 26 -10.29 18.45 20.64
N SER A 27 -10.30 17.12 20.54
CA SER A 27 -10.88 16.39 19.40
C SER A 27 -12.33 16.78 19.09
N ALA A 28 -13.13 17.13 20.11
CA ALA A 28 -14.50 17.60 19.94
C ALA A 28 -14.60 18.91 19.14
N SER A 29 -13.56 19.76 19.20
CA SER A 29 -13.47 21.01 18.43
C SER A 29 -13.18 20.76 16.95
N GLU A 30 -12.39 19.73 16.62
CA GLU A 30 -12.12 19.37 15.22
C GLU A 30 -13.32 18.66 14.59
N GLU A 31 -13.99 17.78 15.33
CA GLU A 31 -15.22 17.13 14.88
C GLU A 31 -16.34 18.14 14.62
N GLU A 32 -16.52 19.15 15.48
CA GLU A 32 -17.49 20.22 15.25
C GLU A 32 -17.18 21.02 13.95
N LYS A 33 -15.91 21.24 13.64
CA LYS A 33 -15.51 21.88 12.37
C LYS A 33 -15.87 21.02 11.16
N ARG A 34 -15.68 19.71 11.26
CA ARG A 34 -16.10 18.75 10.22
C ARG A 34 -17.61 18.75 10.05
N VAL A 35 -18.39 18.70 11.14
CA VAL A 35 -19.85 18.87 11.07
C VAL A 35 -20.24 20.21 10.42
N ARG A 36 -19.54 21.30 10.76
CA ARG A 36 -19.79 22.62 10.15
C ARG A 36 -19.52 22.67 8.65
N SER A 37 -18.63 21.81 8.11
CA SER A 37 -18.37 21.75 6.67
C SER A 37 -19.62 21.31 5.89
N PHE A 38 -20.42 20.42 6.47
CA PHE A 38 -21.72 19.99 5.93
C PHE A 38 -22.84 21.03 6.11
N TYR A 39 -22.72 21.90 7.12
CA TYR A 39 -23.72 22.91 7.45
C TYR A 39 -23.09 24.32 7.56
N PRO A 40 -22.61 24.91 6.45
CA PRO A 40 -21.88 26.19 6.48
C PRO A 40 -22.73 27.35 7.02
N GLU A 41 -24.04 27.30 6.82
CA GLU A 41 -25.01 28.33 7.24
C GLU A 41 -25.55 28.11 8.67
N ALA A 42 -25.07 27.10 9.40
CA ALA A 42 -25.56 26.79 10.74
C ALA A 42 -25.18 27.88 11.76
N ASN A 43 -26.20 28.43 12.44
CA ASN A 43 -26.01 29.42 13.49
C ASN A 43 -25.40 28.81 14.74
N LYS A 44 -25.80 27.58 15.07
CA LYS A 44 -25.37 26.87 16.28
C LYS A 44 -25.23 25.37 16.02
N ILE A 45 -24.12 24.81 16.48
CA ILE A 45 -23.85 23.37 16.47
C ILE A 45 -23.57 22.95 17.91
N VAL A 46 -24.24 21.89 18.39
CA VAL A 46 -24.12 21.40 19.77
C VAL A 46 -23.93 19.89 19.76
N LEU A 47 -22.88 19.42 20.41
CA LEU A 47 -22.62 18.00 20.62
C LEU A 47 -23.59 17.42 21.67
N VAL A 48 -24.25 16.31 21.31
CA VAL A 48 -25.18 15.54 22.13
C VAL A 48 -24.57 14.15 22.36
N LYS A 49 -24.02 13.93 23.57
CA LYS A 49 -23.34 12.67 23.93
C LYS A 49 -24.28 11.64 24.56
N ASP A 50 -25.38 12.08 25.13
CA ASP A 50 -26.39 11.29 25.85
C ASP A 50 -27.42 10.63 24.92
N ILE A 51 -27.25 10.75 23.60
CA ILE A 51 -28.07 9.99 22.64
C ILE A 51 -27.99 8.47 22.86
N VAL A 52 -26.84 7.99 23.34
CA VAL A 52 -26.60 6.58 23.67
C VAL A 52 -27.26 6.16 24.98
N ASP A 53 -27.89 7.07 25.72
CA ASP A 53 -28.69 6.71 26.90
C ASP A 53 -30.13 6.35 26.50
N ASP A 54 -30.55 6.65 25.25
CA ASP A 54 -31.84 6.19 24.72
C ASP A 54 -31.83 4.67 24.49
N SER A 55 -32.79 3.99 25.12
CA SER A 55 -32.86 2.52 25.10
C SER A 55 -33.17 1.96 23.70
N PHE A 56 -33.93 2.68 22.88
CA PHE A 56 -34.21 2.24 21.51
C PHE A 56 -32.96 2.35 20.64
N ILE A 57 -32.26 3.49 20.70
CA ILE A 57 -31.00 3.72 19.98
C ILE A 57 -29.95 2.69 20.38
N THR A 58 -29.74 2.48 21.68
CA THR A 58 -28.73 1.54 22.19
C THR A 58 -28.94 0.11 21.70
N ILE A 59 -30.20 -0.34 21.67
CA ILE A 59 -30.52 -1.73 21.32
C ILE A 59 -30.53 -1.94 19.80
N ASN A 60 -31.03 -0.96 19.04
CA ASN A 60 -31.30 -1.13 17.61
C ASN A 60 -30.28 -0.44 16.69
N MET A 61 -29.59 0.60 17.17
CA MET A 61 -28.56 1.35 16.44
C MET A 61 -27.25 1.41 17.25
N PRO A 62 -26.67 0.27 17.68
CA PRO A 62 -25.48 0.22 18.54
C PRO A 62 -24.24 0.91 17.95
N ALA A 63 -24.20 1.16 16.64
CA ALA A 63 -23.10 1.89 16.00
C ALA A 63 -23.10 3.39 16.32
N VAL A 64 -24.23 3.96 16.75
CA VAL A 64 -24.33 5.39 17.08
C VAL A 64 -23.56 5.69 18.36
N ARG A 65 -22.57 6.58 18.26
CA ARG A 65 -21.71 6.97 19.39
C ARG A 65 -22.11 8.30 20.00
N ARG A 66 -22.47 9.25 19.14
CA ARG A 66 -22.81 10.63 19.50
C ARG A 66 -23.50 11.30 18.32
N ALA A 67 -24.15 12.43 18.57
CA ALA A 67 -24.82 13.20 17.54
C ALA A 67 -24.64 14.70 17.75
N TYR A 68 -25.00 15.47 16.74
CA TYR A 68 -24.94 16.92 16.73
C TYR A 68 -26.30 17.50 16.42
N GLU A 69 -26.72 18.40 17.29
CA GLU A 69 -27.83 19.29 17.06
C GLU A 69 -27.32 20.49 16.27
N VAL A 70 -27.91 20.71 15.10
CA VAL A 70 -27.61 21.83 14.21
C VAL A 70 -28.86 22.68 14.10
N ASP A 71 -28.80 23.90 14.63
CA ASP A 71 -29.93 24.83 14.72
C ASP A 71 -31.19 24.25 15.38
N GLY A 72 -31.01 23.41 16.40
CA GLY A 72 -32.11 22.82 17.17
C GLY A 72 -32.58 21.46 16.67
N VAL A 73 -32.00 20.94 15.58
CA VAL A 73 -32.38 19.66 14.96
C VAL A 73 -31.22 18.68 15.01
N LEU A 74 -31.48 17.45 15.46
CA LEU A 74 -30.48 16.39 15.54
C LEU A 74 -30.26 15.75 14.15
N LYS A 75 -29.27 16.22 13.41
CA LYS A 75 -29.10 15.87 11.98
C LYS A 75 -27.69 15.49 11.54
N ALA A 76 -26.71 15.56 12.43
CA ALA A 76 -25.39 14.95 12.21
C ALA A 76 -25.13 13.85 13.25
N TYR A 77 -24.57 12.73 12.83
CA TYR A 77 -24.31 11.58 13.69
C TYR A 77 -22.88 11.10 13.51
N VAL A 78 -22.23 10.75 14.61
CA VAL A 78 -20.99 9.97 14.56
C VAL A 78 -21.31 8.53 14.89
N VAL A 79 -20.94 7.68 13.96
CA VAL A 79 -21.23 6.24 13.96
C VAL A 79 -19.94 5.47 13.76
N SER A 80 -19.84 4.31 14.41
CA SER A 80 -18.68 3.43 14.31
C SER A 80 -19.10 1.99 14.21
N CYS A 81 -18.74 1.37 13.08
CA CYS A 81 -18.99 -0.05 12.78
C CYS A 81 -17.67 -0.80 12.64
N MET A 82 -17.67 -2.09 12.94
CA MET A 82 -16.52 -2.96 12.72
C MET A 82 -16.38 -3.31 11.23
N GLY A 83 -15.31 -2.81 10.60
CA GLY A 83 -14.85 -3.17 9.26
C GLY A 83 -13.98 -4.44 9.25
N TYR A 84 -13.12 -4.56 8.24
CA TYR A 84 -12.33 -5.77 7.98
C TYR A 84 -11.22 -5.98 9.02
N ILE A 85 -10.41 -4.95 9.31
CA ILE A 85 -9.39 -5.02 10.37
C ILE A 85 -9.93 -4.55 11.71
N GLY A 86 -10.74 -3.50 11.72
CA GLY A 86 -11.12 -2.80 12.94
C GLY A 86 -12.26 -1.81 12.71
N PRO A 87 -12.53 -0.95 13.71
CA PRO A 87 -13.61 0.02 13.59
C PRO A 87 -13.35 1.03 12.47
N VAL A 88 -14.42 1.41 11.79
CA VAL A 88 -14.51 2.55 10.86
C VAL A 88 -15.46 3.55 11.49
N GLU A 89 -14.97 4.71 11.90
CA GLU A 89 -15.76 5.81 12.48
C GLU A 89 -15.96 6.90 11.43
N LEU A 90 -17.19 7.39 11.26
CA LEU A 90 -17.55 8.42 10.29
C LEU A 90 -18.64 9.35 10.81
N ILE A 91 -18.68 10.56 10.24
CA ILE A 91 -19.80 11.49 10.32
C ILE A 91 -20.80 11.16 9.22
N VAL A 92 -22.08 11.21 9.56
CA VAL A 92 -23.20 11.17 8.62
C VAL A 92 -24.00 12.45 8.79
N ALA A 93 -24.13 13.24 7.72
CA ALA A 93 -24.87 14.49 7.71
C ALA A 93 -26.18 14.33 6.92
N ILE A 94 -27.29 14.73 7.54
CA ILE A 94 -28.65 14.62 7.00
C ILE A 94 -29.21 16.00 6.73
N ASP A 95 -29.90 16.15 5.60
CA ASP A 95 -30.75 17.28 5.27
C ASP A 95 -32.17 17.00 5.76
N ASP A 96 -32.58 17.72 6.81
CA ASP A 96 -33.89 17.59 7.41
C ASP A 96 -35.02 18.19 6.57
N SER A 97 -34.70 19.06 5.59
CA SER A 97 -35.70 19.69 4.73
C SER A 97 -36.18 18.77 3.61
N ASN A 98 -35.26 17.98 3.05
CA ASN A 98 -35.53 17.07 1.93
C ASN A 98 -35.61 15.60 2.35
N GLY A 99 -35.14 15.24 3.55
CA GLY A 99 -35.11 13.85 4.00
C GLY A 99 -34.08 13.03 3.23
N GLU A 100 -32.90 13.61 3.01
CA GLU A 100 -31.80 13.04 2.23
C GLU A 100 -30.47 13.14 2.99
N LEU A 101 -29.50 12.33 2.60
CA LEU A 101 -28.11 12.47 3.03
C LEU A 101 -27.44 13.65 2.33
N ILE A 102 -26.79 14.53 3.09
CA ILE A 102 -25.88 15.55 2.54
C ILE A 102 -24.57 14.88 2.12
N GLY A 103 -24.11 13.92 2.91
CA GLY A 103 -22.91 13.14 2.66
C GLY A 103 -22.37 12.51 3.94
N ILE A 104 -21.21 11.88 3.79
CA ILE A 104 -20.47 11.24 4.88
C ILE A 104 -19.01 11.68 4.86
N GLU A 105 -18.32 11.56 6.00
CA GLU A 105 -16.88 11.79 6.11
C GLU A 105 -16.27 10.78 7.07
N ILE A 106 -15.23 10.05 6.64
CA ILE A 106 -14.50 9.13 7.50
C ILE A 106 -13.63 9.94 8.49
N LEU A 107 -13.78 9.64 9.78
CA LEU A 107 -13.04 10.27 10.88
C LEU A 107 -11.77 9.51 11.22
N ASP A 108 -11.90 8.19 11.35
CA ASP A 108 -10.83 7.29 11.77
C ASP A 108 -11.14 5.86 11.30
N HIS A 109 -10.10 5.09 11.01
CA HIS A 109 -10.23 3.66 10.70
C HIS A 109 -8.93 2.90 10.99
N VAL A 110 -9.03 1.58 11.10
CA VAL A 110 -7.87 0.67 11.25
C VAL A 110 -7.69 -0.23 10.02
N GLU A 111 -8.33 0.09 8.90
CA GLU A 111 -8.29 -0.72 7.68
C GLU A 111 -6.92 -0.88 7.02
N THR A 112 -6.81 -1.89 6.16
CA THR A 112 -5.64 -2.11 5.31
C THR A 112 -5.41 -0.87 4.43
N PRO A 113 -4.18 -0.36 4.25
CA PRO A 113 -3.92 0.83 3.43
C PRO A 113 -4.58 0.79 2.05
N SER A 114 -4.52 -0.34 1.35
CA SER A 114 -5.18 -0.50 0.05
C SER A 114 -6.70 -0.35 0.09
N TYR A 115 -7.34 -0.75 1.19
CA TYR A 115 -8.80 -0.62 1.33
C TYR A 115 -9.19 0.75 1.88
N ALA A 116 -8.35 1.32 2.75
CA ALA A 116 -8.46 2.68 3.28
C ALA A 116 -8.55 3.70 2.15
N ASP A 117 -7.56 3.68 1.25
CA ASP A 117 -7.50 4.60 0.11
C ASP A 117 -8.79 4.56 -0.73
N HIS A 118 -9.40 3.38 -0.87
CA HIS A 118 -10.62 3.22 -1.66
C HIS A 118 -11.92 3.61 -0.93
N ILE A 119 -12.03 3.37 0.39
CA ILE A 119 -13.22 3.80 1.15
C ILE A 119 -13.18 5.29 1.48
N GLU A 120 -12.00 5.91 1.45
CA GLU A 120 -11.80 7.36 1.58
C GLU A 120 -11.88 8.09 0.23
N ASP A 121 -11.92 7.37 -0.89
CA ASP A 121 -12.03 7.95 -2.22
C ASP A 121 -13.36 8.70 -2.40
N ASP A 122 -13.29 9.91 -2.97
CA ASP A 122 -14.44 10.71 -3.36
C ASP A 122 -15.43 9.87 -4.21
N TRP A 123 -14.93 8.98 -5.07
CA TRP A 123 -15.78 8.08 -5.88
C TRP A 123 -16.75 7.26 -5.02
N PHE A 124 -16.33 6.82 -3.83
CA PHE A 124 -17.18 6.05 -2.92
C PHE A 124 -18.02 6.96 -2.03
N LEU A 125 -17.41 8.01 -1.45
CA LEU A 125 -18.07 8.92 -0.51
C LEU A 125 -19.21 9.73 -1.17
N GLU A 126 -19.02 10.17 -2.42
CA GLU A 126 -20.02 10.94 -3.18
C GLU A 126 -21.31 10.13 -3.44
N ARG A 127 -21.25 8.80 -3.38
CA ARG A 127 -22.42 7.92 -3.59
C ARG A 127 -23.48 8.05 -2.51
N PHE A 128 -23.10 8.59 -1.36
CA PHE A 128 -23.99 8.84 -0.24
C PHE A 128 -24.67 10.21 -0.31
N LYS A 129 -24.36 11.08 -1.29
CA LYS A 129 -25.01 12.39 -1.41
C LYS A 129 -26.37 12.30 -2.11
N ASN A 130 -27.32 13.10 -1.63
CA ASN A 130 -28.68 13.21 -2.17
C ASN A 130 -29.42 11.85 -2.24
N VAL A 131 -29.11 10.95 -1.30
CA VAL A 131 -29.79 9.67 -1.17
C VAL A 131 -30.90 9.81 -0.13
N LEU A 132 -32.12 9.42 -0.49
CA LEU A 132 -33.28 9.45 0.39
C LEU A 132 -33.08 8.53 1.60
N ILE A 133 -33.53 8.99 2.77
CA ILE A 133 -33.37 8.27 4.05
C ILE A 133 -34.69 7.71 4.59
N ASP A 134 -35.71 7.58 3.75
CA ASP A 134 -37.01 6.97 4.08
C ASP A 134 -36.93 5.44 4.20
N GLN A 135 -35.84 4.85 3.70
CA GLN A 135 -35.48 3.44 3.85
C GLN A 135 -33.98 3.27 4.09
N TYR A 136 -33.56 2.04 4.36
CA TYR A 136 -32.13 1.72 4.49
C TYR A 136 -31.46 1.55 3.14
N LEU A 137 -30.18 1.88 3.11
CA LEU A 137 -29.29 1.70 1.98
C LEU A 137 -28.89 0.24 1.81
N ASN A 138 -28.72 -0.19 0.56
CA ASN A 138 -28.23 -1.53 0.22
C ASN A 138 -26.83 -1.44 -0.37
N LEU A 139 -25.97 -2.41 -0.05
CA LEU A 139 -24.68 -2.56 -0.72
C LEU A 139 -24.84 -3.47 -1.94
N VAL A 140 -24.41 -3.01 -3.11
CA VAL A 140 -24.45 -3.76 -4.38
C VAL A 140 -23.07 -3.90 -5.01
N VAL A 141 -22.89 -4.87 -5.89
CA VAL A 141 -21.54 -5.25 -6.39
C VAL A 141 -21.10 -4.37 -7.56
N LEU A 142 -21.94 -4.21 -8.58
CA LEU A 142 -21.55 -3.60 -9.86
C LEU A 142 -22.47 -2.44 -10.22
N ASP A 143 -23.78 -2.67 -10.25
CA ASP A 143 -24.74 -1.70 -10.75
C ASP A 143 -25.76 -1.29 -9.70
N LYS A 144 -26.11 -0.02 -9.75
CA LYS A 144 -27.20 0.58 -8.98
C LYS A 144 -28.53 0.28 -9.69
N GLU A 145 -29.36 -0.56 -9.08
CA GLU A 145 -30.69 -0.89 -9.60
C GLU A 145 -31.77 0.00 -8.97
N ASN A 146 -31.57 0.39 -7.72
CA ASN A 146 -32.50 1.19 -6.93
C ASN A 146 -31.82 2.45 -6.36
N PRO A 147 -32.56 3.53 -6.06
CA PRO A 147 -32.00 4.79 -5.53
C PRO A 147 -31.18 4.64 -4.24
N GLU A 148 -31.50 3.66 -3.40
CA GLU A 148 -30.85 3.35 -2.13
C GLU A 148 -29.60 2.46 -2.27
N ASP A 149 -29.31 1.96 -3.48
CA ASP A 149 -28.17 1.09 -3.70
C ASP A 149 -26.88 1.91 -3.74
N ILE A 150 -25.88 1.41 -3.01
CA ILE A 150 -24.51 1.90 -2.92
C ILE A 150 -23.61 0.83 -3.50
N ILE A 151 -22.93 1.15 -4.61
CA ILE A 151 -21.95 0.26 -5.22
C ILE A 151 -20.75 0.15 -4.29
N GLN A 152 -20.35 -1.08 -3.96
CA GLN A 152 -19.22 -1.36 -3.09
C GLN A 152 -17.89 -0.98 -3.74
N VAL A 153 -16.87 -0.85 -2.91
CA VAL A 153 -15.48 -0.84 -3.37
C VAL A 153 -15.05 -2.26 -3.71
N THR A 154 -14.54 -2.45 -4.92
CA THR A 154 -13.97 -3.73 -5.37
C THR A 154 -12.84 -4.17 -4.45
N GLY A 155 -12.90 -5.41 -3.97
CA GLY A 155 -11.91 -5.96 -3.03
C GLY A 155 -12.05 -5.51 -1.57
N ALA A 156 -12.93 -4.55 -1.25
CA ALA A 156 -13.14 -4.05 0.12
C ALA A 156 -14.60 -4.23 0.62
N THR A 157 -15.23 -5.35 0.27
CA THR A 157 -16.65 -5.65 0.55
C THR A 157 -17.02 -5.50 2.04
N ILE A 158 -16.19 -6.02 2.95
CA ILE A 158 -16.46 -5.94 4.40
C ILE A 158 -16.36 -4.50 4.89
N SER A 159 -15.36 -3.76 4.42
CA SER A 159 -15.16 -2.33 4.74
C SER A 159 -16.32 -1.48 4.20
N SER A 160 -16.72 -1.67 2.94
CA SER A 160 -17.87 -0.98 2.34
C SER A 160 -19.16 -1.29 3.09
N GLN A 161 -19.39 -2.54 3.49
CA GLN A 161 -20.58 -2.91 4.27
C GLN A 161 -20.58 -2.27 5.65
N ALA A 162 -19.41 -2.15 6.31
CA ALA A 162 -19.31 -1.47 7.59
C ALA A 162 -19.71 0.01 7.48
N VAL A 163 -19.28 0.69 6.42
CA VAL A 163 -19.71 2.07 6.11
C VAL A 163 -21.22 2.14 5.90
N VAL A 164 -21.79 1.30 5.03
CA VAL A 164 -23.25 1.27 4.78
C VAL A 164 -24.04 0.99 6.05
N ASN A 165 -23.60 0.05 6.89
CA ASN A 165 -24.24 -0.25 8.18
C ASN A 165 -24.19 0.96 9.12
N ALA A 166 -23.07 1.67 9.16
CA ALA A 166 -22.91 2.85 9.99
C ALA A 166 -23.87 3.97 9.54
N VAL A 167 -23.99 4.21 8.23
CA VAL A 167 -24.95 5.16 7.66
C VAL A 167 -26.39 4.76 7.98
N ASN A 168 -26.74 3.48 7.81
CA ASN A 168 -28.06 2.97 8.17
C ASN A 168 -28.38 3.12 9.66
N ALA A 169 -27.39 2.98 10.54
CA ALA A 169 -27.58 3.23 11.97
C ALA A 169 -27.90 4.72 12.25
N ALA A 170 -27.24 5.65 11.56
CA ALA A 170 -27.55 7.08 11.64
C ALA A 170 -28.96 7.40 11.10
N ILE A 171 -29.33 6.83 9.95
CA ILE A 171 -30.68 6.96 9.37
C ILE A 171 -31.74 6.47 10.37
N GLY A 172 -31.55 5.28 10.95
CA GLY A 172 -32.47 4.72 11.93
C GLY A 172 -32.60 5.58 13.19
N ALA A 173 -31.50 6.18 13.65
CA ALA A 173 -31.51 7.09 14.78
C ALA A 173 -32.26 8.40 14.47
N TYR A 174 -31.99 8.98 13.31
CA TYR A 174 -32.67 10.19 12.84
C TYR A 174 -34.19 9.96 12.69
N GLN A 175 -34.59 8.88 12.02
CA GLN A 175 -36.00 8.55 11.80
C GLN A 175 -36.75 8.36 13.12
N TYR A 176 -36.12 7.74 14.12
CA TYR A 176 -36.70 7.61 15.44
C TYR A 176 -36.81 8.94 16.19
N GLN A 177 -35.73 9.73 16.22
CA GLN A 177 -35.67 10.97 17.01
C GLN A 177 -36.49 12.11 16.40
N GLN A 178 -36.43 12.28 15.08
CA GLN A 178 -37.06 13.42 14.39
C GLN A 178 -38.46 13.09 13.87
N ASN A 179 -38.68 11.85 13.41
CA ASN A 179 -39.94 11.46 12.76
C ASN A 179 -40.78 10.46 13.58
N GLY A 180 -40.26 9.95 14.69
CA GLY A 180 -40.93 8.95 15.53
C GLY A 180 -41.06 7.57 14.86
N VAL A 181 -40.33 7.32 13.77
CA VAL A 181 -40.37 6.07 13.01
C VAL A 181 -39.36 5.08 13.57
N LYS A 182 -39.85 3.91 14.01
CA LYS A 182 -39.00 2.84 14.53
C LYS A 182 -38.59 1.88 13.41
N MET A 183 -37.39 2.09 12.88
CA MET A 183 -36.80 1.22 11.87
C MET A 183 -36.21 -0.06 12.50
N GLY A 184 -35.95 -1.08 11.67
CA GLY A 184 -35.38 -2.36 12.10
C GLY A 184 -33.95 -2.22 12.63
N ARG A 185 -33.49 -3.16 13.45
CA ARG A 185 -32.13 -3.12 14.02
C ARG A 185 -31.05 -3.17 12.94
N VAL A 186 -30.03 -2.34 13.09
CA VAL A 186 -28.80 -2.34 12.29
C VAL A 186 -27.63 -2.74 13.18
N SER A 187 -26.87 -3.76 12.79
CA SER A 187 -25.73 -4.22 13.59
C SER A 187 -24.50 -3.33 13.37
N ASP A 188 -23.71 -3.14 14.42
CA ASP A 188 -22.40 -2.47 14.38
C ASP A 188 -21.26 -3.41 13.92
N VAL A 189 -21.61 -4.60 13.43
CA VAL A 189 -20.69 -5.60 12.90
C VAL A 189 -21.26 -6.18 11.61
N VAL A 190 -20.37 -6.49 10.65
CA VAL A 190 -20.75 -7.12 9.38
C VAL A 190 -21.15 -8.59 9.62
N PRO A 191 -22.25 -9.10 8.99
CA PRO A 191 -22.73 -10.47 9.18
C PRO A 191 -21.66 -11.53 8.87
N ARG A 192 -21.59 -12.58 9.69
CA ARG A 192 -20.57 -13.66 9.56
C ARG A 192 -20.60 -14.35 8.20
N GLU A 193 -21.76 -14.40 7.55
CA GLU A 193 -21.97 -14.97 6.23
C GLU A 193 -21.16 -14.20 5.17
N MET A 194 -21.12 -12.87 5.26
CA MET A 194 -20.29 -12.04 4.38
C MET A 194 -18.79 -12.28 4.62
N TRP A 195 -18.38 -12.45 5.88
CA TRP A 195 -16.99 -12.83 6.19
C TRP A 195 -16.63 -14.19 5.61
N GLN A 196 -17.54 -15.18 5.63
CA GLN A 196 -17.28 -16.49 5.03
C GLN A 196 -17.22 -16.42 3.50
N GLN A 197 -18.07 -15.60 2.88
CA GLN A 197 -18.02 -15.35 1.43
C GLN A 197 -16.72 -14.65 1.05
N ASP A 198 -16.31 -13.64 1.82
CA ASP A 198 -15.06 -12.94 1.61
C ASP A 198 -13.88 -13.90 1.80
N ILE A 199 -13.81 -14.67 2.90
CA ILE A 199 -12.72 -15.60 3.21
C ILE A 199 -12.56 -16.71 2.15
N ASN A 200 -13.65 -17.13 1.53
CA ASN A 200 -13.62 -18.16 0.49
C ASN A 200 -13.68 -17.60 -0.93
N SER A 201 -13.46 -16.29 -1.13
CA SER A 201 -13.39 -15.70 -2.46
C SER A 201 -12.24 -14.71 -2.63
N PHE A 202 -11.88 -14.51 -3.90
CA PHE A 202 -10.93 -13.49 -4.35
C PHE A 202 -11.50 -12.80 -5.58
N ALA A 203 -11.00 -11.61 -5.88
CA ALA A 203 -11.38 -10.85 -7.06
C ALA A 203 -10.27 -10.90 -8.12
N ILE A 204 -10.67 -10.84 -9.39
CA ILE A 204 -9.77 -10.49 -10.49
C ILE A 204 -10.33 -9.21 -11.10
N ASN A 205 -9.51 -8.17 -11.19
CA ASN A 205 -9.92 -6.81 -11.56
C ASN A 205 -9.16 -6.37 -12.83
N TRP A 206 -9.85 -5.67 -13.72
CA TRP A 206 -9.28 -4.95 -14.86
C TRP A 206 -9.94 -3.57 -14.96
N GLU A 207 -9.50 -2.73 -15.89
CA GLU A 207 -9.90 -1.31 -15.93
C GLU A 207 -11.43 -1.11 -16.01
N GLU A 208 -12.12 -1.96 -16.78
CA GLU A 208 -13.56 -1.84 -17.03
C GLU A 208 -14.43 -2.85 -16.24
N GLY A 209 -13.84 -3.65 -15.34
CA GLY A 209 -14.62 -4.67 -14.66
C GLY A 209 -13.90 -5.50 -13.62
N SER A 210 -14.66 -6.38 -12.99
CA SER A 210 -14.12 -7.36 -12.06
C SER A 210 -14.96 -8.63 -12.08
N ILE A 211 -14.31 -9.74 -11.76
CA ILE A 211 -14.98 -11.00 -11.44
C ILE A 211 -14.62 -11.42 -10.03
N ARG A 212 -15.57 -12.05 -9.36
CA ARG A 212 -15.35 -12.64 -8.04
C ARG A 212 -15.49 -14.15 -8.12
N ILE A 213 -14.44 -14.85 -7.72
CA ILE A 213 -14.36 -16.30 -7.77
C ILE A 213 -14.25 -16.83 -6.36
N ASN A 214 -15.08 -17.83 -6.03
CA ASN A 214 -15.04 -18.52 -4.74
C ASN A 214 -14.43 -19.93 -4.84
N THR A 215 -14.15 -20.55 -3.69
CA THR A 215 -13.53 -21.88 -3.58
C THR A 215 -14.30 -23.02 -4.25
N ASP A 216 -15.57 -22.82 -4.59
CA ASP A 216 -16.39 -23.83 -5.26
C ASP A 216 -16.45 -23.58 -6.77
N SER A 217 -16.79 -22.36 -7.18
CA SER A 217 -16.79 -21.93 -8.60
C SER A 217 -15.44 -22.11 -9.28
N ILE A 218 -14.31 -21.94 -8.57
CA ILE A 218 -12.97 -22.15 -9.14
C ILE A 218 -12.75 -23.58 -9.67
N LYS A 219 -13.47 -24.57 -9.12
CA LYS A 219 -13.37 -25.98 -9.51
C LYS A 219 -14.08 -26.27 -10.83
N GLU A 220 -14.92 -25.36 -11.30
CA GLU A 220 -15.70 -25.48 -12.54
C GLU A 220 -14.90 -25.05 -13.78
N TYR A 221 -13.77 -24.37 -13.60
CA TYR A 221 -12.84 -24.04 -14.67
C TYR A 221 -12.05 -25.27 -15.11
N GLU A 222 -11.40 -25.18 -16.28
CA GLU A 222 -10.46 -26.23 -16.71
C GLU A 222 -9.30 -26.32 -15.71
N GLN A 223 -9.10 -27.52 -15.15
CA GLN A 223 -8.14 -27.75 -14.08
C GLN A 223 -6.79 -28.22 -14.64
N LEU A 224 -5.72 -27.58 -14.21
CA LEU A 224 -4.35 -28.07 -14.39
C LEU A 224 -3.93 -28.85 -13.15
N GLU A 225 -3.32 -30.02 -13.35
CA GLU A 225 -2.55 -30.72 -12.32
C GLU A 225 -1.08 -30.71 -12.71
N ALA A 226 -0.21 -30.21 -11.82
CA ALA A 226 1.21 -30.09 -12.09
C ALA A 226 2.04 -30.45 -10.86
N ASP A 227 3.17 -31.12 -11.08
CA ASP A 227 4.22 -31.26 -10.08
C ASP A 227 5.13 -30.02 -10.17
N VAL A 228 5.20 -29.26 -9.09
CA VAL A 228 5.89 -27.96 -9.04
C VAL A 228 6.85 -27.89 -7.85
N THR A 229 7.95 -27.17 -8.01
CA THR A 229 8.97 -27.00 -6.99
C THR A 229 9.06 -25.54 -6.56
N LEU A 230 8.71 -25.28 -5.30
CA LEU A 230 8.90 -23.97 -4.67
C LEU A 230 10.35 -23.83 -4.23
N ILE A 231 11.05 -22.83 -4.76
CA ILE A 231 12.41 -22.48 -4.35
C ILE A 231 12.33 -21.26 -3.42
N ASN A 232 12.66 -21.45 -2.14
CA ASN A 232 12.74 -20.34 -1.19
C ASN A 232 13.98 -19.49 -1.45
N THR A 233 13.99 -18.25 -0.99
CA THR A 233 15.18 -17.36 -1.07
C THR A 233 16.40 -17.88 -0.31
N THR A 234 16.20 -18.86 0.59
CA THR A 234 17.29 -19.60 1.25
C THR A 234 17.91 -20.69 0.35
N GLY A 235 17.41 -20.88 -0.87
CA GLY A 235 17.77 -21.98 -1.77
C GLY A 235 17.13 -23.33 -1.40
N THR A 236 16.22 -23.36 -0.41
CA THR A 236 15.55 -24.59 -0.01
C THR A 236 14.41 -24.90 -0.97
N GLU A 237 14.39 -26.12 -1.51
CA GLU A 237 13.38 -26.59 -2.45
C GLU A 237 12.28 -27.38 -1.76
N ASN A 238 11.02 -27.14 -2.13
CA ASN A 238 9.86 -27.87 -1.65
C ASN A 238 8.97 -28.26 -2.82
N SER A 239 8.99 -29.56 -3.17
CA SER A 239 8.20 -30.10 -4.27
C SER A 239 6.81 -30.51 -3.80
N MET A 240 5.79 -30.17 -4.60
CA MET A 240 4.40 -30.49 -4.31
C MET A 240 3.62 -30.70 -5.61
N ARG A 241 2.58 -31.52 -5.55
CA ARG A 241 1.60 -31.65 -6.64
C ARG A 241 0.48 -30.66 -6.40
N VAL A 242 0.26 -29.74 -7.32
CA VAL A 242 -0.79 -28.71 -7.22
C VAL A 242 -1.92 -28.98 -8.20
N LYS A 243 -3.11 -28.51 -7.85
CA LYS A 243 -4.29 -28.54 -8.70
C LYS A 243 -5.07 -27.22 -8.63
N GLY A 244 -5.42 -26.71 -9.80
CA GLY A 244 -6.17 -25.47 -9.98
C GLY A 244 -6.17 -25.04 -11.45
N PRO A 245 -7.07 -24.14 -11.87
CA PRO A 245 -7.01 -23.56 -13.20
C PRO A 245 -5.78 -22.65 -13.36
N THR A 246 -5.37 -22.37 -14.59
CA THR A 246 -4.44 -21.27 -14.85
C THR A 246 -5.22 -19.95 -14.91
N LEU A 247 -4.57 -18.84 -14.55
CA LEU A 247 -5.17 -17.51 -14.70
C LEU A 247 -5.61 -17.26 -16.14
N HIS A 248 -4.83 -17.70 -17.12
CA HIS A 248 -5.16 -17.61 -18.55
C HIS A 248 -6.53 -18.24 -18.87
N HIS A 249 -6.76 -19.51 -18.48
CA HIS A 249 -8.05 -20.17 -18.74
C HIS A 249 -9.23 -19.52 -17.99
N VAL A 250 -8.98 -18.95 -16.81
CA VAL A 250 -10.02 -18.20 -16.09
C VAL A 250 -10.42 -16.95 -16.86
N LEU A 251 -9.43 -16.19 -17.36
CA LEU A 251 -9.65 -14.97 -18.13
C LEU A 251 -10.32 -15.24 -19.49
N GLU A 252 -9.90 -16.30 -20.20
CA GLU A 252 -10.51 -16.68 -21.49
C GLU A 252 -12.02 -16.95 -21.36
N LYS A 253 -12.47 -17.53 -20.24
CA LYS A 253 -13.89 -17.79 -19.99
C LYS A 253 -14.71 -16.51 -19.84
N GLU A 254 -14.08 -15.44 -19.37
CA GLU A 254 -14.66 -14.10 -19.24
C GLU A 254 -14.44 -13.25 -20.50
N GLY A 255 -13.86 -13.83 -21.56
CA GLY A 255 -13.61 -13.14 -22.83
C GLY A 255 -12.40 -12.20 -22.80
N LEU A 256 -11.49 -12.38 -21.85
CA LEU A 256 -10.25 -11.60 -21.71
C LEU A 256 -9.03 -12.42 -22.17
N ASP A 257 -8.04 -11.75 -22.77
CA ASP A 257 -6.76 -12.37 -23.12
C ASP A 257 -5.64 -11.84 -22.21
N LEU A 258 -5.01 -12.73 -21.44
CA LEU A 258 -3.89 -12.39 -20.56
C LEU A 258 -2.74 -11.71 -21.32
N ALA A 259 -2.57 -11.99 -22.62
CA ALA A 259 -1.52 -11.39 -23.43
C ALA A 259 -1.72 -9.90 -23.72
N GLU A 260 -2.94 -9.36 -23.53
CA GLU A 260 -3.23 -7.92 -23.68
C GLU A 260 -2.72 -7.09 -22.50
N TYR A 261 -2.37 -7.74 -21.39
CA TYR A 261 -1.88 -7.08 -20.18
C TYR A 261 -0.35 -7.07 -20.12
N GLU A 262 0.21 -5.97 -19.61
CA GLU A 262 1.65 -5.80 -19.40
C GLU A 262 2.12 -6.37 -18.05
N GLY A 263 1.19 -6.73 -17.17
CA GLY A 263 1.49 -7.37 -15.89
C GLY A 263 0.26 -7.61 -15.04
N ILE A 264 0.45 -8.31 -13.92
CA ILE A 264 -0.58 -8.53 -12.91
C ILE A 264 -0.05 -8.23 -11.50
N GLY A 265 -0.86 -7.58 -10.69
CA GLY A 265 -0.63 -7.39 -9.25
C GLY A 265 -1.35 -8.47 -8.48
N ILE A 266 -0.69 -9.12 -7.52
CA ILE A 266 -1.29 -10.17 -6.73
C ILE A 266 -1.17 -9.78 -5.26
N THR A 267 -2.33 -9.62 -4.61
CA THR A 267 -2.39 -9.25 -3.19
C THR A 267 -2.88 -10.44 -2.37
N GLY A 268 -2.18 -10.73 -1.28
CA GLY A 268 -2.64 -11.61 -0.22
C GLY A 268 -3.36 -10.82 0.87
N ARG A 269 -4.30 -11.45 1.57
CA ARG A 269 -5.03 -10.85 2.70
C ARG A 269 -4.16 -10.41 3.87
N ASP A 270 -2.93 -10.89 3.93
CA ASP A 270 -1.94 -10.46 4.91
C ASP A 270 -1.20 -9.17 4.52
N GLY A 271 -1.62 -8.52 3.43
CA GLY A 271 -1.00 -7.32 2.88
C GLY A 271 0.23 -7.61 2.03
N TYR A 272 0.53 -8.88 1.75
CA TYR A 272 1.60 -9.22 0.82
C TYR A 272 1.21 -8.86 -0.60
N TYR A 273 2.09 -8.11 -1.25
CA TYR A 273 1.94 -7.76 -2.64
C TYR A 273 3.18 -8.20 -3.42
N THR A 274 2.92 -8.74 -4.61
CA THR A 274 3.93 -8.91 -5.65
C THR A 274 3.31 -8.60 -6.99
N MET A 275 4.11 -8.01 -7.88
CA MET A 275 3.70 -7.82 -9.26
C MET A 275 4.50 -8.71 -10.20
N VAL A 276 3.80 -9.35 -11.13
CA VAL A 276 4.36 -10.19 -12.18
C VAL A 276 4.33 -9.42 -13.49
N ASP A 277 5.49 -9.17 -14.07
CA ASP A 277 5.64 -8.49 -15.35
C ASP A 277 5.31 -9.41 -16.54
N ARG A 278 5.08 -8.81 -17.70
CA ARG A 278 4.80 -9.51 -18.96
C ARG A 278 5.84 -10.59 -19.30
N GLU A 279 7.12 -10.33 -19.03
CA GLU A 279 8.19 -11.28 -19.36
C GLU A 279 8.01 -12.59 -18.58
N LYS A 280 7.66 -12.50 -17.29
CA LYS A 280 7.34 -13.67 -16.46
C LYS A 280 6.03 -14.34 -16.85
N LEU A 281 5.00 -13.56 -17.19
CA LEU A 281 3.70 -14.10 -17.63
C LEU A 281 3.81 -14.89 -18.94
N ILE A 282 4.71 -14.49 -19.85
CA ILE A 282 4.98 -15.24 -21.09
C ILE A 282 5.71 -16.56 -20.80
N LYS A 283 6.58 -16.59 -19.78
CA LYS A 283 7.45 -17.72 -19.48
C LYS A 283 6.80 -18.77 -18.57
N ASN A 284 5.85 -18.37 -17.73
CA ASN A 284 5.34 -19.21 -16.65
C ASN A 284 3.81 -19.18 -16.58
N ASP A 285 3.22 -20.34 -16.28
CA ASP A 285 1.82 -20.42 -15.92
C ASP A 285 1.59 -19.84 -14.51
N VAL A 286 0.56 -19.00 -14.38
CA VAL A 286 0.04 -18.56 -13.08
C VAL A 286 -1.06 -19.51 -12.67
N ILE A 287 -0.75 -20.48 -11.80
CA ILE A 287 -1.70 -21.51 -11.38
C ILE A 287 -2.45 -21.04 -10.13
N LEU A 288 -3.77 -21.05 -10.21
CA LEU A 288 -4.71 -20.65 -9.17
C LEU A 288 -5.07 -21.85 -8.29
N VAL A 289 -4.21 -22.20 -7.35
CA VAL A 289 -4.21 -23.49 -6.63
C VAL A 289 -5.24 -23.51 -5.50
N TRP A 290 -6.17 -24.47 -5.56
CA TRP A 290 -7.12 -24.77 -4.48
C TRP A 290 -6.86 -26.15 -3.81
N GLU A 291 -6.02 -27.00 -4.40
CA GLU A 291 -5.62 -28.30 -3.86
C GLU A 291 -4.10 -28.54 -3.97
N VAL A 292 -3.51 -29.08 -2.91
CA VAL A 292 -2.08 -29.44 -2.82
C VAL A 292 -1.94 -30.87 -2.29
N ASN A 293 -1.20 -31.71 -3.01
CA ASN A 293 -0.94 -33.11 -2.68
C ASN A 293 -2.23 -33.93 -2.43
N GLY A 294 -3.26 -33.71 -3.26
CA GLY A 294 -4.54 -34.42 -3.19
C GLY A 294 -5.43 -33.99 -2.01
N LYS A 295 -5.11 -32.87 -1.34
CA LYS A 295 -5.91 -32.30 -0.24
C LYS A 295 -6.22 -30.84 -0.53
N PRO A 296 -7.42 -30.36 -0.18
CA PRO A 296 -7.72 -28.93 -0.22
C PRO A 296 -6.63 -28.13 0.51
N ILE A 297 -6.34 -26.93 0.02
CA ILE A 297 -5.42 -26.03 0.71
C ILE A 297 -5.87 -25.81 2.17
N ARG A 298 -4.89 -25.46 3.01
CA ARG A 298 -5.13 -25.24 4.44
C ARG A 298 -6.09 -24.05 4.62
N ASP A 299 -6.91 -24.09 5.67
CA ASP A 299 -7.86 -23.01 5.93
C ASP A 299 -7.19 -21.64 6.09
N GLU A 300 -5.97 -21.61 6.63
CA GLU A 300 -5.15 -20.39 6.76
C GLU A 300 -4.61 -19.86 5.43
N ASP A 301 -4.59 -20.67 4.36
CA ASP A 301 -4.14 -20.24 3.03
C ASP A 301 -5.33 -19.87 2.11
N LYS A 302 -6.57 -19.98 2.60
CA LYS A 302 -7.78 -19.67 1.82
C LYS A 302 -7.82 -18.21 1.36
N PRO A 303 -8.45 -17.93 0.19
CA PRO A 303 -9.32 -18.83 -0.58
C PRO A 303 -8.54 -19.71 -1.56
N MET A 304 -7.32 -19.31 -1.90
CA MET A 304 -6.42 -19.99 -2.82
C MET A 304 -4.97 -19.56 -2.55
N ARG A 305 -4.04 -20.21 -3.26
CA ARG A 305 -2.67 -19.73 -3.40
C ARG A 305 -2.23 -19.75 -4.86
N ILE A 306 -1.26 -18.92 -5.21
CA ILE A 306 -0.56 -18.96 -6.49
C ILE A 306 0.55 -20.00 -6.44
N ALA A 307 0.69 -20.74 -7.53
CA ALA A 307 1.92 -21.40 -7.90
C ALA A 307 2.39 -20.85 -9.25
N MET A 308 3.62 -20.31 -9.26
CA MET A 308 4.28 -19.84 -10.47
C MET A 308 5.56 -20.65 -10.64
N PRO A 309 5.53 -21.76 -11.40
CA PRO A 309 6.68 -22.63 -11.58
C PRO A 309 7.91 -21.85 -12.05
N ASN A 310 9.12 -22.34 -11.75
CA ASN A 310 10.42 -21.73 -12.09
C ASN A 310 10.72 -20.37 -11.45
N GLU A 311 9.81 -19.82 -10.66
CA GLU A 311 9.96 -18.53 -10.00
C GLU A 311 10.16 -18.71 -8.49
N LEU A 312 10.88 -17.77 -7.87
CA LEU A 312 11.16 -17.81 -6.44
C LEU A 312 9.89 -17.65 -5.60
N GLY A 313 9.93 -18.15 -4.37
CA GLY A 313 8.79 -18.15 -3.45
C GLY A 313 8.02 -16.84 -3.24
N PRO A 314 8.62 -15.64 -3.35
CA PRO A 314 7.88 -14.37 -3.39
C PRO A 314 6.74 -14.30 -4.41
N TYR A 315 6.80 -15.05 -5.51
CA TYR A 315 5.73 -15.10 -6.50
C TYR A 315 4.61 -16.09 -6.18
N TRP A 316 4.75 -16.89 -5.12
CA TRP A 316 3.82 -17.94 -4.72
C TRP A 316 2.87 -17.46 -3.62
N VAL A 317 2.15 -16.38 -3.91
CA VAL A 317 1.27 -15.67 -2.96
C VAL A 317 0.23 -16.60 -2.36
N LYS A 318 0.00 -16.49 -1.05
CA LYS A 318 -1.03 -17.22 -0.31
C LYS A 318 -2.16 -16.27 0.08
N MET A 319 -3.32 -16.83 0.43
CA MET A 319 -4.47 -16.05 0.89
C MET A 319 -4.85 -14.96 -0.12
N VAL A 320 -4.81 -15.29 -1.43
CA VAL A 320 -5.02 -14.30 -2.49
C VAL A 320 -6.36 -13.61 -2.28
N SER A 321 -6.36 -12.29 -2.16
CA SER A 321 -7.56 -11.45 -2.04
C SER A 321 -7.96 -10.86 -3.39
N ASN A 322 -6.97 -10.39 -4.15
CA ASN A 322 -7.18 -9.80 -5.46
C ASN A 322 -6.03 -10.12 -6.42
N ILE A 323 -6.36 -10.12 -7.71
CA ILE A 323 -5.43 -10.09 -8.82
C ILE A 323 -5.84 -8.91 -9.71
N ASP A 324 -4.99 -7.89 -9.80
CA ASP A 324 -5.24 -6.71 -10.63
C ASP A 324 -4.50 -6.86 -11.96
N LEU A 325 -5.20 -6.72 -13.09
CA LEU A 325 -4.63 -6.77 -14.42
C LEU A 325 -4.25 -5.36 -14.87
N TYR A 326 -3.01 -5.18 -15.32
CA TYR A 326 -2.50 -3.88 -15.78
C TYR A 326 -2.31 -3.89 -17.29
N GLU A 327 -3.13 -3.14 -18.01
CA GLU A 327 -3.02 -2.99 -19.48
C GLU A 327 -1.78 -2.20 -19.88
N THR A 328 -1.42 -1.19 -19.07
CA THR A 328 -0.26 -0.34 -19.30
C THR A 328 0.56 -0.20 -18.03
N ILE A 329 1.86 -0.37 -18.18
CA ILE A 329 2.89 -0.21 -17.17
C ILE A 329 3.96 0.70 -17.75
N SER A 330 4.35 1.70 -16.98
CA SER A 330 5.36 2.63 -17.45
C SER A 330 6.69 1.91 -17.67
N PRO A 331 7.28 1.99 -18.88
CA PRO A 331 8.48 1.25 -19.21
C PRO A 331 9.64 1.74 -18.35
N LYS A 332 10.47 0.80 -17.88
CA LYS A 332 11.71 1.13 -17.17
C LYS A 332 12.73 1.65 -18.17
N ASN A 333 13.08 2.93 -18.04
CA ASN A 333 14.08 3.60 -18.86
C ASN A 333 14.99 4.44 -17.95
N ILE A 334 15.88 3.75 -17.25
CA ILE A 334 16.75 4.36 -16.25
C ILE A 334 17.65 5.39 -16.91
N ASP A 335 17.60 6.63 -16.42
CA ASP A 335 18.41 7.76 -16.83
C ASP A 335 19.50 8.08 -15.79
N LYS A 336 19.30 7.70 -14.53
CA LYS A 336 20.25 7.96 -13.43
C LYS A 336 20.50 6.73 -12.56
N VAL A 337 21.75 6.46 -12.24
CA VAL A 337 22.18 5.44 -11.27
C VAL A 337 22.90 6.13 -10.11
N HIS A 338 22.28 6.12 -8.93
CA HIS A 338 22.78 6.77 -7.72
C HIS A 338 23.48 5.78 -6.78
N MET A 339 24.49 6.27 -6.06
CA MET A 339 25.16 5.54 -4.99
C MET A 339 24.38 5.77 -3.69
N PHE A 340 23.94 4.69 -3.03
CA PHE A 340 23.04 4.78 -1.87
C PHE A 340 23.59 5.68 -0.75
N ASP A 341 24.85 5.48 -0.34
CA ASP A 341 25.43 6.21 0.80
C ASP A 341 25.61 7.70 0.52
N ALA A 342 26.00 8.06 -0.70
CA ALA A 342 26.10 9.46 -1.12
C ALA A 342 24.71 10.13 -1.20
N LEU A 343 23.71 9.42 -1.75
CA LEU A 343 22.35 9.94 -1.93
C LEU A 343 21.61 10.16 -0.60
N THR A 344 21.91 9.35 0.41
CA THR A 344 21.17 9.30 1.67
C THR A 344 21.92 9.92 2.86
N ARG A 345 23.14 10.43 2.65
CA ARG A 345 24.02 10.96 3.69
C ARG A 345 23.39 12.08 4.53
N ASP A 346 22.52 12.87 3.93
CA ASP A 346 21.79 13.99 4.54
C ASP A 346 20.41 13.58 5.11
N ILE A 347 20.01 12.32 4.96
CA ILE A 347 18.75 11.81 5.50
C ILE A 347 18.97 11.31 6.91
N GLU A 348 18.29 11.92 7.88
CA GLU A 348 18.28 11.43 9.25
C GLU A 348 17.69 10.01 9.31
N PRO A 349 18.47 9.02 9.80
CA PRO A 349 18.03 7.63 9.82
C PRO A 349 16.93 7.41 10.85
N TYR A 350 15.99 6.54 10.51
CA TYR A 350 15.02 6.01 11.43
C TYR A 350 15.52 4.66 11.97
N TYR A 351 15.45 4.48 13.29
CA TYR A 351 15.84 3.22 13.92
C TYR A 351 14.60 2.38 14.17
N TYR A 352 14.31 1.48 13.23
CA TYR A 352 13.15 0.62 13.26
C TYR A 352 13.47 -0.65 14.06
N GLU A 353 12.60 -1.03 15.00
CA GLU A 353 12.73 -2.28 15.74
C GLU A 353 12.09 -3.42 14.94
N TYR A 354 12.93 -4.29 14.39
CA TYR A 354 12.50 -5.47 13.64
C TYR A 354 13.00 -6.73 14.34
N TYR A 355 12.05 -7.55 14.83
CA TYR A 355 12.34 -8.82 15.51
C TYR A 355 13.39 -8.72 16.65
N GLY A 356 13.36 -7.62 17.41
CA GLY A 356 14.23 -7.39 18.57
C GLY A 356 15.60 -6.80 18.23
N SER A 357 15.89 -6.51 16.96
CA SER A 357 17.03 -5.67 16.55
C SER A 357 16.53 -4.28 16.19
N LYS A 358 17.28 -3.26 16.60
CA LYS A 358 16.99 -1.86 16.28
C LYS A 358 18.05 -1.34 15.33
N ASP A 359 17.75 -1.41 14.04
CA ASP A 359 18.72 -1.20 12.97
C ASP A 359 18.44 0.12 12.22
N LYS A 360 19.53 0.80 11.84
CA LYS A 360 19.52 2.00 10.99
C LYS A 360 18.78 1.72 9.69
N SER A 361 17.78 2.55 9.43
CA SER A 361 16.89 2.42 8.28
C SER A 361 16.61 3.78 7.65
N ILE A 362 16.54 3.83 6.33
CA ILE A 362 16.26 5.05 5.56
C ILE A 362 14.87 4.94 4.95
N GLU A 363 14.03 5.96 5.16
CA GLU A 363 12.68 6.02 4.59
C GLU A 363 12.73 6.23 3.07
N ILE A 364 12.11 5.33 2.30
CA ILE A 364 12.09 5.39 0.84
C ILE A 364 11.44 6.68 0.35
N GLY A 365 10.35 7.12 0.98
CA GLY A 365 9.69 8.39 0.65
C GLY A 365 10.65 9.58 0.62
N LYS A 366 11.62 9.66 1.55
CA LYS A 366 12.64 10.72 1.57
C LYS A 366 13.66 10.62 0.44
N ILE A 367 13.98 9.39 0.00
CA ILE A 367 14.84 9.17 -1.16
C ILE A 367 14.10 9.57 -2.44
N LEU A 368 12.86 9.12 -2.58
CA LEU A 368 12.00 9.43 -3.72
C LEU A 368 11.85 10.94 -3.93
N MET A 369 11.71 11.73 -2.86
CA MET A 369 11.67 13.20 -2.96
C MET A 369 12.91 13.86 -3.58
N LYS A 370 14.03 13.12 -3.74
CA LYS A 370 15.25 13.60 -4.41
C LYS A 370 15.26 13.31 -5.92
N PHE A 371 14.32 12.53 -6.43
CA PHE A 371 14.21 12.23 -7.87
C PHE A 371 13.39 13.30 -8.58
N ASP A 372 13.77 13.60 -9.82
CA ASP A 372 13.10 14.63 -10.62
C ASP A 372 11.72 14.16 -11.10
N GLU A 373 11.58 12.85 -11.34
CA GLU A 373 10.38 12.23 -11.88
C GLU A 373 10.07 10.95 -11.11
N ILE A 374 8.83 10.84 -10.62
CA ILE A 374 8.29 9.61 -10.06
C ILE A 374 6.97 9.36 -10.77
N ASP A 375 6.95 8.28 -11.53
CA ASP A 375 5.73 7.83 -12.17
C ASP A 375 4.96 6.90 -11.21
N ASP A 376 3.81 7.36 -10.72
CA ASP A 376 2.96 6.57 -9.83
C ASP A 376 2.42 5.29 -10.49
N LYS A 377 2.40 5.22 -11.84
CA LYS A 377 2.06 4.00 -12.61
C LYS A 377 3.28 3.11 -12.89
N GLY A 378 4.48 3.57 -12.54
CA GLY A 378 5.71 2.83 -12.67
C GLY A 378 5.94 1.83 -11.54
N PHE A 379 6.99 1.01 -11.70
CA PHE A 379 7.38 0.03 -10.69
C PHE A 379 8.49 0.52 -9.80
N PHE A 380 8.38 0.16 -8.52
CA PHE A 380 9.51 0.06 -7.63
C PHE A 380 10.10 -1.36 -7.72
N THR A 381 11.23 -1.49 -8.42
CA THR A 381 11.91 -2.77 -8.62
C THR A 381 13.06 -2.89 -7.64
N MET A 382 13.12 -4.00 -6.90
CA MET A 382 14.21 -4.36 -6.01
C MET A 382 14.93 -5.59 -6.56
N GLY A 383 16.25 -5.51 -6.68
CA GLY A 383 17.11 -6.65 -7.04
C GLY A 383 17.96 -7.09 -5.85
N ALA A 384 18.13 -8.39 -5.68
CA ALA A 384 18.95 -9.00 -4.63
C ALA A 384 20.11 -9.82 -5.19
N SER A 385 21.11 -10.05 -4.33
CA SER A 385 22.32 -10.80 -4.70
C SER A 385 22.08 -12.30 -4.93
N ASP A 386 20.93 -12.84 -4.52
CA ASP A 386 20.49 -14.21 -4.82
C ASP A 386 19.75 -14.34 -6.17
N GLY A 387 19.64 -13.24 -6.92
CA GLY A 387 18.94 -13.17 -8.20
C GLY A 387 17.44 -12.87 -8.08
N LEU A 388 16.89 -12.70 -6.87
CA LEU A 388 15.51 -12.26 -6.70
C LEU A 388 15.34 -10.84 -7.26
N ILE A 389 14.41 -10.70 -8.19
CA ILE A 389 13.86 -9.41 -8.61
C ILE A 389 12.42 -9.38 -8.10
N LYS A 390 12.03 -8.29 -7.43
CA LYS A 390 10.67 -8.08 -6.95
C LYS A 390 10.18 -6.70 -7.35
N ASN A 391 8.97 -6.63 -7.92
CA ASN A 391 8.30 -5.39 -8.25
C ASN A 391 7.20 -5.10 -7.24
N GLU A 392 7.09 -3.83 -6.85
CA GLU A 392 6.00 -3.26 -6.05
C GLU A 392 5.48 -1.98 -6.71
N THR A 393 4.27 -1.54 -6.33
CA THR A 393 3.74 -0.26 -6.82
C THR A 393 4.41 0.92 -6.12
N ILE A 394 4.52 2.04 -6.81
CA ILE A 394 5.09 3.27 -6.25
C ILE A 394 4.26 3.80 -5.07
N SER A 395 2.94 3.68 -5.14
CA SER A 395 2.04 4.10 -4.05
C SER A 395 2.32 3.35 -2.75
N MET A 396 2.55 2.04 -2.81
CA MET A 396 2.85 1.22 -1.62
C MET A 396 4.17 1.60 -0.97
N VAL A 397 5.21 1.90 -1.75
CA VAL A 397 6.54 2.19 -1.20
C VAL A 397 6.71 3.64 -0.75
N ARG A 398 5.80 4.54 -1.15
CA ARG A 398 5.85 5.96 -0.75
C ARG A 398 5.61 6.16 0.74
N GLN A 399 4.81 5.30 1.38
CA GLN A 399 4.43 5.48 2.77
C GLN A 399 4.98 4.37 3.67
N ARG A 400 5.69 4.76 4.73
CA ARG A 400 6.15 3.86 5.81
C ARG A 400 6.98 2.67 5.33
N TYR A 401 7.66 2.84 4.19
CA TYR A 401 8.59 1.87 3.63
C TYR A 401 10.01 2.35 3.88
N PHE A 402 10.87 1.45 4.35
CA PHE A 402 12.25 1.76 4.70
C PHE A 402 13.21 0.75 4.11
N ILE A 403 14.45 1.17 3.88
CA ILE A 403 15.58 0.28 3.66
C ILE A 403 16.42 0.25 4.92
N LYS A 404 16.47 -0.91 5.56
CA LYS A 404 17.43 -1.24 6.60
C LYS A 404 18.81 -1.39 5.97
N VAL A 405 19.82 -0.75 6.54
CA VAL A 405 21.18 -0.71 5.98
C VAL A 405 22.25 -1.35 6.87
N GLU A 406 21.88 -1.74 8.10
CA GLU A 406 22.78 -2.45 9.02
C GLU A 406 22.11 -3.69 9.63
N GLY A 407 22.90 -4.54 10.27
CA GLY A 407 22.44 -5.79 10.89
C GLY A 407 22.12 -6.89 9.87
N ASP A 408 21.54 -7.98 10.35
CA ASP A 408 21.31 -9.17 9.53
C ASP A 408 20.46 -8.90 8.29
N ASN A 409 20.84 -9.53 7.18
CA ASN A 409 20.20 -9.47 5.86
C ASN A 409 20.23 -8.11 5.14
N ALA A 410 20.85 -7.08 5.72
CA ALA A 410 20.95 -5.77 5.09
C ALA A 410 21.78 -5.81 3.78
N PRO A 411 21.48 -4.93 2.81
CA PRO A 411 20.35 -4.02 2.76
C PRO A 411 19.03 -4.77 2.51
N MET A 412 17.96 -4.33 3.16
CA MET A 412 16.67 -5.03 3.13
C MET A 412 15.50 -4.05 3.28
N ASN A 413 14.45 -4.22 2.47
CA ASN A 413 13.20 -3.48 2.65
C ASN A 413 12.48 -3.91 3.93
N ILE A 414 11.91 -2.96 4.66
CA ILE A 414 11.05 -3.20 5.82
C ILE A 414 9.89 -2.20 5.83
N ALA A 415 8.76 -2.62 6.40
CA ALA A 415 7.62 -1.75 6.67
C ALA A 415 6.89 -2.23 7.94
N PRO A 416 6.13 -1.36 8.64
CA PRO A 416 5.38 -1.74 9.84
C PRO A 416 4.47 -2.96 9.69
N THR A 417 3.94 -3.18 8.49
CA THR A 417 3.03 -4.27 8.17
C THR A 417 3.75 -5.53 7.71
N PHE A 418 5.07 -5.49 7.51
CA PHE A 418 5.80 -6.62 6.93
C PHE A 418 6.04 -7.73 7.95
N LYS A 419 5.55 -8.92 7.62
CA LYS A 419 5.90 -10.18 8.28
C LYS A 419 7.24 -10.70 7.76
N LEU A 420 7.88 -11.57 8.55
CA LEU A 420 9.10 -12.26 8.15
C LEU A 420 8.90 -13.02 6.82
N GLY A 421 9.79 -12.77 5.87
CA GLY A 421 9.75 -13.40 4.54
C GLY A 421 9.13 -12.53 3.44
N MET A 422 8.55 -11.37 3.80
CA MET A 422 8.05 -10.40 2.81
C MET A 422 9.16 -9.53 2.21
N ASN A 423 10.38 -9.66 2.76
CA ASN A 423 11.52 -8.79 2.49
C ASN A 423 12.43 -9.36 1.39
N VAL A 424 12.91 -8.49 0.53
CA VAL A 424 14.06 -8.64 -0.37
C VAL A 424 15.32 -8.36 0.45
N LYS A 425 16.16 -9.38 0.62
CA LYS A 425 17.36 -9.36 1.45
C LYS A 425 18.60 -9.16 0.59
N PHE A 426 19.68 -8.64 1.19
CA PHE A 426 20.96 -8.45 0.51
C PHE A 426 20.78 -7.75 -0.85
N MET A 427 19.99 -6.68 -0.84
CA MET A 427 19.62 -5.93 -2.04
C MET A 427 20.87 -5.37 -2.72
N THR A 428 20.96 -5.56 -4.02
CA THR A 428 22.02 -4.99 -4.88
C THR A 428 21.60 -3.63 -5.41
N TYR A 429 20.30 -3.43 -5.69
CA TYR A 429 19.73 -2.16 -6.09
C TYR A 429 18.23 -2.08 -5.80
N PHE A 430 17.69 -0.87 -5.84
CA PHE A 430 16.29 -0.63 -6.17
C PHE A 430 16.16 0.42 -7.26
N SER A 431 15.01 0.52 -7.92
CA SER A 431 14.82 1.47 -9.02
C SER A 431 13.35 1.81 -9.29
N THR A 432 13.11 3.02 -9.77
CA THR A 432 11.84 3.50 -10.35
C THR A 432 11.88 3.35 -11.88
N THR A 433 11.08 4.12 -12.62
CA THR A 433 11.13 4.19 -14.09
C THR A 433 12.40 4.88 -14.60
N LYS A 434 12.88 5.91 -13.89
CA LYS A 434 13.98 6.79 -14.32
C LYS A 434 15.24 6.71 -13.48
N ASP A 435 15.13 6.31 -12.22
CA ASP A 435 16.23 6.33 -11.28
C ASP A 435 16.49 4.93 -10.72
N ALA A 436 17.75 4.57 -10.58
CA ALA A 436 18.20 3.40 -9.85
C ALA A 436 19.13 3.81 -8.72
N VAL A 437 19.08 3.10 -7.60
CA VAL A 437 19.98 3.30 -6.46
C VAL A 437 20.66 1.98 -6.15
N VAL A 438 21.98 1.99 -6.13
CA VAL A 438 22.79 0.78 -5.96
C VAL A 438 23.42 0.72 -4.58
N PHE A 439 23.59 -0.50 -4.08
CA PHE A 439 24.33 -0.84 -2.87
C PHE A 439 25.66 -1.50 -3.28
N PRO A 440 26.78 -0.74 -3.37
CA PRO A 440 28.02 -1.26 -3.93
C PRO A 440 28.53 -2.53 -3.24
N GLU A 441 28.38 -2.62 -1.92
CA GLU A 441 28.81 -3.80 -1.14
C GLU A 441 28.07 -5.09 -1.55
N GLN A 442 26.79 -5.01 -1.91
CA GLN A 442 26.08 -6.19 -2.44
C GLN A 442 26.28 -6.34 -3.94
N MET A 443 26.41 -5.23 -4.66
CA MET A 443 26.58 -5.23 -6.11
C MET A 443 27.81 -6.05 -6.56
N GLN A 444 28.91 -6.03 -5.78
CA GLN A 444 30.13 -6.81 -6.08
C GLN A 444 29.88 -8.33 -6.19
N LYS A 445 28.76 -8.85 -5.66
CA LYS A 445 28.39 -10.27 -5.74
C LYS A 445 27.78 -10.66 -7.08
N VAL A 446 27.30 -9.69 -7.85
CA VAL A 446 26.54 -9.94 -9.10
C VAL A 446 27.19 -9.32 -10.34
N VAL A 447 28.17 -8.43 -10.19
CA VAL A 447 28.91 -7.82 -11.30
C VAL A 447 30.34 -8.34 -11.40
N ARG A 448 30.98 -8.20 -12.56
CA ARG A 448 32.42 -8.47 -12.69
C ARG A 448 33.20 -7.50 -11.80
N THR A 449 34.33 -7.98 -11.30
CA THR A 449 35.25 -7.19 -10.47
C THR A 449 36.69 -7.30 -10.99
N GLN A 450 37.50 -6.29 -10.65
CA GLN A 450 38.94 -6.28 -10.89
C GLN A 450 39.68 -5.74 -9.66
N GLU A 451 40.82 -6.33 -9.35
CA GLU A 451 41.72 -5.82 -8.32
C GLU A 451 42.50 -4.59 -8.83
N ILE A 452 42.40 -3.47 -8.11
CA ILE A 452 43.05 -2.20 -8.42
C ILE A 452 43.69 -1.68 -7.13
N ASP A 453 45.03 -1.64 -7.09
CA ASP A 453 45.80 -1.22 -5.91
C ASP A 453 45.38 -1.92 -4.60
N GLY A 454 45.06 -3.22 -4.67
CA GLY A 454 44.62 -4.04 -3.54
C GLY A 454 43.17 -3.80 -3.11
N LYS A 455 42.39 -3.06 -3.91
CA LYS A 455 40.95 -2.80 -3.71
C LYS A 455 40.12 -3.49 -4.78
N THR A 456 38.85 -3.75 -4.46
CA THR A 456 37.89 -4.36 -5.40
C THR A 456 37.20 -3.27 -6.22
N GLY A 457 37.50 -3.19 -7.51
CA GLY A 457 36.80 -2.34 -8.47
C GLY A 457 35.65 -3.08 -9.15
N LEU A 458 34.46 -2.48 -9.13
CA LEU A 458 33.27 -2.97 -9.81
C LEU A 458 33.17 -2.34 -11.20
N PHE A 459 32.96 -3.14 -12.24
CA PHE A 459 32.83 -2.60 -13.61
C PHE A 459 31.59 -1.71 -13.73
N VAL A 460 31.79 -0.46 -14.18
CA VAL A 460 30.69 0.52 -14.35
C VAL A 460 29.63 0.02 -15.34
N GLU A 461 30.07 -0.61 -16.43
CA GLU A 461 29.19 -1.23 -17.44
C GLU A 461 28.20 -2.20 -16.82
N ASP A 462 28.70 -3.13 -16.00
CA ASP A 462 27.89 -4.19 -15.41
C ASP A 462 26.89 -3.64 -14.41
N ILE A 463 27.27 -2.62 -13.63
CA ILE A 463 26.35 -1.95 -12.70
C ILE A 463 25.17 -1.34 -13.47
N MET A 464 25.46 -0.60 -14.54
CA MET A 464 24.44 0.07 -15.34
C MET A 464 23.51 -0.94 -16.03
N LEU A 465 24.06 -2.01 -16.60
CA LEU A 465 23.26 -3.09 -17.19
C LEU A 465 22.41 -3.81 -16.14
N THR A 466 22.97 -4.10 -14.97
CA THR A 466 22.27 -4.81 -13.88
C THR A 466 21.04 -4.07 -13.39
N VAL A 467 21.09 -2.73 -13.32
CA VAL A 467 19.92 -1.93 -12.91
C VAL A 467 18.93 -1.66 -14.05
N GLY A 468 19.19 -2.18 -15.25
CA GLY A 468 18.33 -2.02 -16.43
C GLY A 468 18.52 -0.71 -17.18
N MET A 469 19.67 -0.03 -17.03
CA MET A 469 20.00 1.11 -17.88
C MET A 469 20.42 0.61 -19.28
N SER A 470 19.80 1.19 -20.31
CA SER A 470 20.11 0.90 -21.71
C SER A 470 20.60 2.17 -22.43
N TRP A 471 21.39 1.98 -23.49
CA TRP A 471 21.97 3.06 -24.27
C TRP A 471 22.26 2.64 -25.71
N ASN A 472 22.39 3.64 -26.58
CA ASN A 472 22.82 3.45 -27.97
C ASN A 472 24.36 3.41 -28.06
N GLU A 473 24.87 2.93 -29.19
CA GLU A 473 26.30 3.01 -29.52
C GLU A 473 26.80 4.46 -29.39
N ASP A 474 28.01 4.62 -28.84
CA ASP A 474 28.70 5.90 -28.63
C ASP A 474 28.01 6.92 -27.69
N ALA A 475 27.09 6.48 -26.83
CA ALA A 475 26.52 7.34 -25.79
C ALA A 475 27.58 7.90 -24.82
N ILE A 476 27.30 9.09 -24.28
CA ILE A 476 28.10 9.78 -23.27
C ILE A 476 27.28 9.84 -21.97
N PHE A 477 27.91 9.54 -20.84
CA PHE A 477 27.31 9.70 -19.52
C PHE A 477 28.07 10.75 -18.71
N ASN A 478 27.37 11.43 -17.82
CA ASN A 478 27.97 12.32 -16.83
C ASN A 478 28.03 11.59 -15.48
N VAL A 479 29.19 11.59 -14.85
CA VAL A 479 29.36 11.17 -13.46
C VAL A 479 29.46 12.42 -12.61
N VAL A 480 28.65 12.49 -11.57
CA VAL A 480 28.49 13.67 -10.71
C VAL A 480 28.98 13.32 -9.31
N SER A 481 29.80 14.17 -8.71
CA SER A 481 30.23 14.03 -7.30
C SER A 481 29.11 14.37 -6.30
N ALA A 482 29.25 13.94 -5.06
CA ALA A 482 28.30 14.16 -3.96
C ALA A 482 28.04 15.64 -3.65
N ASP A 483 29.04 16.51 -3.86
CA ASP A 483 28.86 17.96 -3.76
C ASP A 483 28.10 18.58 -4.95
N GLY A 484 27.86 17.81 -6.02
CA GLY A 484 27.22 18.24 -7.26
C GLY A 484 28.07 19.17 -8.14
N ILE A 485 29.31 19.47 -7.74
CA ILE A 485 30.17 20.47 -8.37
C ILE A 485 31.02 19.83 -9.47
N GLN A 486 31.64 18.68 -9.17
CA GLN A 486 32.54 18.02 -10.11
C GLN A 486 31.76 17.09 -11.03
N ARG A 487 32.12 17.12 -12.32
CA ARG A 487 31.53 16.27 -13.36
C ARG A 487 32.63 15.64 -14.18
N TYR A 488 32.46 14.35 -14.49
CA TYR A 488 33.34 13.60 -15.37
C TYR A 488 32.53 12.94 -16.48
N GLN A 489 33.00 13.00 -17.72
CA GLN A 489 32.31 12.39 -18.87
C GLN A 489 32.86 11.00 -19.17
N LEU A 490 31.97 10.01 -19.20
CA LEU A 490 32.23 8.65 -19.63
C LEU A 490 31.76 8.47 -21.07
N LYS A 491 32.56 7.80 -21.89
CA LYS A 491 32.13 7.32 -23.21
C LYS A 491 31.87 5.83 -23.13
N THR A 492 30.77 5.38 -23.73
CA THR A 492 30.42 3.95 -23.83
C THR A 492 31.54 3.09 -24.42
N SER A 493 32.28 3.62 -25.41
CA SER A 493 33.44 2.95 -26.03
C SER A 493 34.54 2.54 -25.04
N ASP A 494 34.62 3.25 -23.90
CA ASP A 494 35.69 3.13 -22.92
C ASP A 494 35.21 2.48 -21.61
N LEU A 495 33.94 2.06 -21.49
CA LEU A 495 33.35 1.58 -20.23
C LEU A 495 34.12 0.43 -19.57
N LYS A 496 34.76 -0.43 -20.36
CA LYS A 496 35.64 -1.51 -19.88
C LYS A 496 36.87 -1.04 -19.09
N HIS A 497 37.18 0.25 -19.11
CA HIS A 497 38.28 0.85 -18.38
C HIS A 497 37.83 1.55 -17.09
N TYR A 498 36.52 1.57 -16.79
CA TYR A 498 35.97 2.32 -15.66
C TYR A 498 35.46 1.41 -14.55
N TYR A 499 35.85 1.75 -13.33
CA TYR A 499 35.54 0.99 -12.13
C TYR A 499 35.03 1.90 -11.03
N LEU A 500 34.04 1.44 -10.28
CA LEU A 500 33.67 2.04 -8.99
C LEU A 500 34.38 1.28 -7.89
N ILE A 501 35.05 1.99 -6.98
CA ILE A 501 35.65 1.41 -5.77
C ILE A 501 34.90 1.98 -4.57
N TYR A 502 34.38 1.09 -3.72
CA TYR A 502 33.61 1.46 -2.52
C TYR A 502 34.43 1.20 -1.25
N GLU A 503 34.68 2.25 -0.46
CA GLU A 503 35.36 2.16 0.83
C GLU A 503 34.81 3.21 1.80
N ASN A 504 34.52 2.80 3.04
CA ASN A 504 34.05 3.69 4.12
C ASN A 504 32.87 4.61 3.70
N ASP A 505 31.85 4.02 3.06
CA ASP A 505 30.64 4.71 2.60
C ASP A 505 30.89 5.78 1.50
N ILE A 506 32.06 5.74 0.85
CA ILE A 506 32.46 6.58 -0.28
C ILE A 506 32.67 5.71 -1.52
N VAL A 507 32.18 6.19 -2.66
CA VAL A 507 32.41 5.56 -3.97
C VAL A 507 33.31 6.46 -4.81
N ASP A 508 34.46 5.96 -5.24
CA ASP A 508 35.34 6.68 -6.16
C ASP A 508 35.29 6.06 -7.56
N LEU A 509 35.35 6.91 -8.59
CA LEU A 509 35.45 6.47 -9.98
C LEU A 509 36.92 6.39 -10.39
N TYR A 510 37.32 5.22 -10.86
CA TYR A 510 38.63 4.93 -11.41
C TYR A 510 38.56 4.75 -12.92
N ARG A 511 39.63 5.19 -13.60
CA ARG A 511 39.96 4.78 -14.96
C ARG A 511 41.28 4.01 -14.91
N ASP A 512 41.25 2.76 -15.34
CA ASP A 512 42.38 1.83 -15.21
C ASP A 512 42.88 1.75 -13.75
N GLN A 513 44.01 2.39 -13.43
CA GLN A 513 44.58 2.41 -12.07
C GLN A 513 44.54 3.79 -11.41
N SER A 514 43.87 4.78 -11.99
CA SER A 514 43.86 6.16 -11.49
C SER A 514 42.46 6.63 -11.15
N ILE A 515 42.34 7.30 -10.00
CA ILE A 515 41.10 8.00 -9.62
C ILE A 515 40.88 9.15 -10.60
N VAL A 516 39.67 9.25 -11.15
CA VAL A 516 39.25 10.34 -12.04
C VAL A 516 38.15 11.21 -11.43
N LEU A 517 37.40 10.70 -10.46
CA LEU A 517 36.41 11.45 -9.69
C LEU A 517 36.25 10.81 -8.31
N GLN A 518 36.24 11.64 -7.27
CA GLN A 518 36.03 11.19 -5.89
C GLN A 518 34.58 11.39 -5.46
N ASP A 519 34.12 10.55 -4.53
CA ASP A 519 32.79 10.63 -3.88
C ASP A 519 31.64 10.81 -4.88
N VAL A 520 31.45 9.81 -5.74
CA VAL A 520 30.43 9.74 -6.77
C VAL A 520 29.04 9.70 -6.15
N LEU A 521 28.19 10.66 -6.53
CA LEU A 521 26.76 10.63 -6.24
C LEU A 521 26.03 9.72 -7.21
N ARG A 522 26.23 9.93 -8.50
CA ARG A 522 25.47 9.25 -9.55
C ARG A 522 26.15 9.29 -10.91
N ILE A 523 25.71 8.38 -11.77
CA ILE A 523 25.96 8.35 -13.21
C ILE A 523 24.63 8.69 -13.90
N GLU A 524 24.62 9.68 -14.78
CA GLU A 524 23.41 10.15 -15.48
C GLU A 524 23.62 10.20 -17.00
N LYS A 525 22.54 9.92 -17.74
CA LYS A 525 22.42 10.27 -19.16
C LYS A 525 22.53 11.81 -19.34
N PRO A 526 22.95 12.27 -20.54
CA PRO A 526 23.34 13.66 -20.75
C PRO A 526 22.19 14.66 -20.73
#